data_AF-A0A093FIP7-F1
#
_entry.id   AF-A0A093FIP7-F1
#
_cell.length_a   1.000
_cell.length_b   1.000
_cell.length_c   1.000
_cell.angle_alpha   90.00
_cell.angle_beta   90.00
_cell.angle_gamma   90.00
#
_symmetry.space_group_name_H-M   'P 1'
#
loop_
_entity.id
_entity.type
_entity.pdbx_description
1 polymer ?
#
loop_
_entity_poly.entity_id
_entity_poly.type
_entity_poly.pdbx_seq_one_letter_code
_entity_poly.pdbx_strand_id
1 'polypeptide(L)'
;LDGGELFSRIQDRGDQAFTEREASEIMKSIGEAIQYLHSINIAHRDVKPENLLYTSKRPNAVLKLTDFGFAKETTTHNSLATPCYTPYYVAPEVLGPEKYDKSCDMWSLGVIMYILLCGYPPFYSNHGLAISPGMKKRIRMGQYEFPNPEWSEVSEEVKQLIRNLLKTDPTQRMTITEFMNHPWIM
;
A
#
# COMPACT_ATOMS: atom_id res chain seq x y z
N LEU A 1 9.62 -13.51 14.52
CA LEU A 1 10.24 -12.49 13.66
C LEU A 1 10.66 -11.41 14.62
N ASP A 2 11.96 -11.32 14.89
CA ASP A 2 12.44 -10.65 16.12
C ASP A 2 13.09 -9.30 15.79
N GLY A 3 13.02 -8.88 14.52
CA GLY A 3 13.57 -7.62 14.02
C GLY A 3 12.64 -6.42 14.16
N GLY A 4 11.42 -6.64 14.64
CA GLY A 4 10.42 -5.58 14.81
C GLY A 4 9.80 -5.09 13.50
N GLU A 5 8.93 -4.11 13.64
CA GLU A 5 8.22 -3.46 12.54
C GLU A 5 9.14 -2.54 11.73
N LEU A 6 8.83 -2.43 10.44
CA LEU A 6 9.57 -1.57 9.50
C LEU A 6 9.72 -0.14 10.01
N PHE A 7 8.62 0.49 10.43
CA PHE A 7 8.63 1.90 10.82
C PHE A 7 9.31 2.14 12.15
N SER A 8 9.17 1.23 13.13
CA SER A 8 9.94 1.32 14.38
C SER A 8 11.44 1.30 14.10
N ARG A 9 11.89 0.46 13.16
CA ARG A 9 13.31 0.38 12.80
C ARG A 9 13.82 1.64 12.09
N ILE A 10 12.98 2.31 11.31
CA ILE A 10 13.32 3.61 10.71
C ILE A 10 13.43 4.66 11.81
N GLN A 11 12.47 4.69 12.75
CA GLN A 11 12.48 5.62 13.89
C GLN A 11 13.69 5.42 14.82
N ASP A 12 14.10 4.17 15.07
CA ASP A 12 15.26 3.83 15.91
C ASP A 12 16.60 4.37 15.36
N ARG A 13 16.63 4.79 14.09
CA ARG A 13 17.82 5.44 13.49
C ARG A 13 18.03 6.88 13.93
N GLY A 14 17.04 7.50 14.59
CA GLY A 14 17.11 8.87 15.09
C GLY A 14 17.40 9.87 13.97
N ASP A 15 18.48 10.64 14.10
CA ASP A 15 18.85 11.71 13.17
C ASP A 15 19.61 11.23 11.91
N GLN A 16 19.78 9.92 11.73
CA GLN A 16 20.40 9.41 10.51
C GLN A 16 19.48 9.66 9.31
N ALA A 17 20.06 10.17 8.22
CA ALA A 17 19.32 10.42 6.99
C ALA A 17 18.67 9.13 6.47
N PHE A 18 17.38 9.22 6.15
CA PHE A 18 16.64 8.20 5.40
C PHE A 18 16.44 8.72 3.98
N THR A 19 17.02 8.03 3.01
CA THR A 19 17.07 8.50 1.61
C THR A 19 15.93 7.92 0.77
N GLU A 20 15.58 8.60 -0.33
CA GLU A 20 14.65 8.04 -1.32
C GLU A 20 15.14 6.69 -1.87
N ARG A 21 16.47 6.48 -1.98
CA ARG A 21 17.02 5.22 -2.45
C ARG A 21 16.70 4.08 -1.49
N GLU A 22 16.83 4.30 -0.19
CA GLU A 22 16.45 3.31 0.83
C GLU A 22 14.93 3.06 0.82
N ALA A 23 14.13 4.12 0.65
CA ALA A 23 12.68 3.98 0.50
C ALA A 23 12.32 3.12 -0.71
N SER A 24 12.98 3.33 -1.85
CA SER A 24 12.83 2.53 -3.07
C SER A 24 13.18 1.06 -2.83
N GLU A 25 14.28 0.75 -2.15
CA GLU A 25 14.70 -0.63 -1.86
C GLU A 25 13.72 -1.37 -0.92
N ILE A 26 13.19 -0.66 0.07
CA ILE A 26 12.12 -1.16 0.94
C ILE A 26 10.85 -1.42 0.13
N MET A 27 10.43 -0.46 -0.70
CA MET A 27 9.24 -0.57 -1.53
C MET A 27 9.35 -1.70 -2.56
N LYS A 28 10.54 -1.92 -3.13
CA LYS A 28 10.85 -3.06 -4.00
C LYS A 28 10.66 -4.38 -3.26
N SER A 29 11.19 -4.51 -2.04
CA SER A 29 11.04 -5.72 -1.22
C SER A 29 9.57 -6.05 -0.90
N ILE A 30 8.76 -5.02 -0.62
CA ILE A 30 7.30 -5.18 -0.41
C ILE A 30 6.62 -5.57 -1.73
N GLY A 31 7.00 -4.90 -2.82
CA GLY A 31 6.49 -5.17 -4.17
C GLY A 31 6.78 -6.60 -4.64
N GLU A 32 7.97 -7.15 -4.38
CA GLU A 32 8.32 -8.55 -4.70
C GLU A 32 7.41 -9.54 -3.97
N ALA A 33 7.12 -9.30 -2.68
CA ALA A 33 6.20 -10.14 -1.92
C ALA A 33 4.77 -10.10 -2.50
N ILE A 34 4.26 -8.90 -2.81
CA ILE A 34 2.92 -8.73 -3.41
C ILE A 34 2.89 -9.33 -4.82
N GLN A 35 3.93 -9.14 -5.63
CA GLN A 35 4.02 -9.68 -6.98
C GLN A 35 3.95 -11.20 -6.95
N TYR A 36 4.68 -11.82 -6.03
CA TYR A 36 4.61 -13.26 -5.83
C TYR A 36 3.18 -13.72 -5.49
N LEU A 37 2.51 -13.08 -4.51
CA LEU A 37 1.13 -13.42 -4.16
C LEU A 37 0.18 -13.26 -5.35
N HIS A 38 0.26 -12.14 -6.06
CA HIS A 38 -0.60 -11.87 -7.22
C HIS A 38 -0.35 -12.86 -8.35
N SER A 39 0.88 -13.36 -8.52
CA SER A 39 1.24 -14.37 -9.53
C SER A 39 0.63 -15.75 -9.26
N ILE A 40 0.39 -16.07 -7.99
CA ILE A 40 -0.30 -17.30 -7.56
C ILE A 40 -1.77 -17.04 -7.23
N ASN A 41 -2.33 -15.94 -7.73
CA ASN A 41 -3.73 -15.56 -7.54
C ASN A 41 -4.14 -15.45 -6.08
N ILE A 42 -3.29 -14.86 -5.25
CA ILE A 42 -3.60 -14.51 -3.86
C ILE A 42 -3.55 -13.00 -3.74
N ALA A 43 -4.59 -12.41 -3.14
CA ALA A 43 -4.55 -11.03 -2.65
C ALA A 43 -4.37 -11.06 -1.13
N HIS A 44 -3.51 -10.20 -0.59
CA HIS A 44 -3.22 -10.16 0.85
C HIS A 44 -4.35 -9.49 1.64
N ARG A 45 -4.90 -8.39 1.11
CA ARG A 45 -6.05 -7.61 1.61
C ARG A 45 -5.86 -6.92 2.96
N ASP A 46 -4.75 -7.15 3.65
CA ASP A 46 -4.37 -6.47 4.89
C ASP A 46 -2.90 -5.99 4.87
N VAL A 47 -2.44 -5.46 3.74
CA VAL A 47 -1.10 -4.87 3.66
C VAL A 47 -1.10 -3.55 4.43
N LYS A 48 -0.28 -3.45 5.47
CA LYS A 48 -0.19 -2.29 6.38
C LYS A 48 1.16 -2.29 7.13
N PRO A 49 1.59 -1.15 7.69
CA PRO A 49 2.83 -1.02 8.47
C PRO A 49 3.09 -2.15 9.47
N GLU A 50 2.07 -2.54 10.23
CA GLU A 50 2.13 -3.52 11.31
C GLU A 50 2.46 -4.93 10.80
N ASN A 51 2.15 -5.21 9.54
CA ASN A 51 2.36 -6.51 8.90
C ASN A 51 3.70 -6.60 8.14
N LEU A 52 4.54 -5.55 8.22
CA LEU A 52 5.85 -5.46 7.59
C LEU A 52 6.97 -5.61 8.64
N LEU A 53 7.49 -6.84 8.77
CA LEU A 53 8.37 -7.21 9.87
C LEU A 53 9.75 -7.64 9.38
N TYR A 54 10.80 -7.21 10.07
CA TYR A 54 12.15 -7.71 9.83
C TYR A 54 12.38 -9.05 10.51
N THR A 55 13.11 -9.93 9.82
CA THR A 55 13.49 -11.26 10.33
C THR A 55 14.33 -11.21 11.61
N SER A 56 15.16 -10.17 11.78
CA SER A 56 16.04 -9.97 12.93
C SER A 56 16.45 -8.49 13.05
N LYS A 57 17.11 -8.12 14.16
CA LYS A 57 17.66 -6.77 14.38
C LYS A 57 18.96 -6.49 13.61
N ARG A 58 19.52 -7.49 12.93
CA ARG A 58 20.78 -7.33 12.18
C ARG A 58 20.61 -6.39 10.99
N PRO A 59 21.63 -5.59 10.60
CA PRO A 59 21.54 -4.65 9.49
C PRO A 59 21.01 -5.25 8.17
N ASN A 60 21.40 -6.49 7.87
CA ASN A 60 21.03 -7.21 6.65
C ASN A 60 19.76 -8.09 6.79
N ALA A 61 18.90 -7.79 7.77
CA ALA A 61 17.68 -8.56 7.97
C ALA A 61 16.72 -8.38 6.79
N VAL A 62 16.13 -9.50 6.36
CA VAL A 62 15.11 -9.51 5.30
C VAL A 62 13.80 -8.96 5.86
N LEU A 63 13.16 -8.05 5.12
CA LEU A 63 11.81 -7.57 5.36
C LEU A 63 10.80 -8.62 4.87
N LYS A 64 9.76 -8.89 5.66
CA LYS A 64 8.73 -9.86 5.32
C LYS A 64 7.34 -9.25 5.49
N LEU A 65 6.48 -9.54 4.52
CA LEU A 65 5.03 -9.39 4.66
C LEU A 65 4.49 -10.56 5.48
N THR A 66 3.62 -10.25 6.45
CA THR A 66 3.11 -11.19 7.44
C THR A 66 1.60 -11.03 7.61
N ASP A 67 1.00 -11.92 8.40
CA ASP A 67 -0.44 -11.96 8.69
C ASP A 67 -1.34 -12.14 7.45
N PHE A 68 -1.46 -13.40 7.04
CA PHE A 68 -2.31 -13.82 5.94
C PHE A 68 -3.76 -14.12 6.38
N GLY A 69 -4.19 -13.66 7.57
CA GLY A 69 -5.52 -13.95 8.10
C GLY A 69 -6.69 -13.46 7.24
N PHE A 70 -6.44 -12.46 6.38
CA PHE A 70 -7.40 -11.90 5.43
C PHE A 70 -7.10 -12.25 3.96
N ALA A 71 -6.01 -12.99 3.72
CA ALA A 71 -5.58 -13.34 2.39
C ALA A 71 -6.61 -14.26 1.71
N LYS A 72 -6.79 -14.08 0.40
CA LYS A 72 -7.82 -14.80 -0.35
C LYS A 72 -7.31 -15.20 -1.72
N GLU A 73 -7.61 -16.44 -2.10
CA GLU A 73 -7.41 -16.90 -3.47
C GLU A 73 -8.43 -16.22 -4.40
N THR A 74 -7.95 -15.63 -5.48
CA THR A 74 -8.73 -14.80 -6.38
C THR A 74 -9.34 -15.59 -7.55
N THR A 75 -9.00 -16.87 -7.68
CA THR A 75 -9.44 -17.81 -8.74
C THR A 75 -10.82 -18.41 -8.51
N THR A 76 -11.52 -18.10 -7.40
CA THR A 76 -12.82 -18.71 -7.11
C THR A 76 -13.87 -18.28 -8.14
N HIS A 77 -13.96 -19.05 -9.23
CA HIS A 77 -15.02 -19.09 -10.21
C HIS A 77 -16.31 -19.75 -9.67
N ASN A 78 -16.35 -20.07 -8.37
CA ASN A 78 -17.47 -20.73 -7.71
C ASN A 78 -17.97 -19.92 -6.52
N SER A 79 -18.85 -18.95 -6.77
CA SER A 79 -19.97 -18.67 -5.87
C SER A 79 -21.00 -17.80 -6.58
N LEU A 80 -22.01 -18.49 -7.13
CA LEU A 80 -23.36 -17.96 -7.31
C LEU A 80 -23.81 -17.26 -6.01
N ALA A 81 -24.50 -16.12 -6.19
CA ALA A 81 -25.49 -15.52 -5.30
C ALA A 81 -25.07 -15.17 -3.85
N THR A 82 -24.86 -13.88 -3.57
CA THR A 82 -25.62 -13.11 -2.55
C THR A 82 -25.23 -11.61 -2.66
N PRO A 83 -26.11 -10.71 -3.13
CA PRO A 83 -25.83 -9.29 -3.16
C PRO A 83 -26.13 -8.65 -1.79
N CYS A 84 -25.10 -8.23 -1.07
CA CYS A 84 -25.25 -7.30 0.06
C CYS A 84 -24.80 -5.92 -0.39
N TYR A 85 -25.80 -5.06 -0.61
CA TYR A 85 -25.67 -3.69 -1.11
C TYR A 85 -24.93 -2.76 -0.15
N THR A 86 -23.98 -1.98 -0.68
CA THR A 86 -23.93 -0.51 -0.54
C THR A 86 -23.14 0.06 -1.73
N PRO A 87 -23.79 0.66 -2.75
CA PRO A 87 -23.13 1.06 -3.98
C PRO A 87 -22.73 2.53 -3.89
N TYR A 88 -21.48 2.88 -4.20
CA TYR A 88 -21.22 4.24 -4.69
C TYR A 88 -20.22 4.33 -5.83
N TYR A 89 -19.30 3.37 -6.03
CA TYR A 89 -18.34 3.44 -7.14
C TYR A 89 -17.97 2.04 -7.66
N VAL A 90 -18.63 1.64 -8.75
CA VAL A 90 -18.43 0.39 -9.51
C VAL A 90 -18.93 -0.87 -8.80
N ALA A 91 -19.76 -1.62 -9.51
CA ALA A 91 -20.35 -2.84 -9.00
C ALA A 91 -19.35 -4.02 -9.19
N PRO A 92 -19.19 -4.93 -8.22
CA PRO A 92 -18.24 -6.04 -8.27
C PRO A 92 -18.48 -7.03 -9.44
N GLU A 93 -19.56 -6.90 -10.19
CA GLU A 93 -19.78 -7.60 -11.46
C GLU A 93 -19.02 -6.99 -12.66
N VAL A 94 -18.59 -5.72 -12.58
CA VAL A 94 -17.85 -5.04 -13.65
C VAL A 94 -16.34 -5.34 -13.58
N LEU A 95 -15.84 -5.63 -12.38
CA LEU A 95 -14.49 -6.08 -12.11
C LEU A 95 -14.58 -7.46 -11.47
N GLY A 96 -14.02 -8.50 -12.10
CA GLY A 96 -13.90 -9.81 -11.44
C GLY A 96 -13.31 -9.65 -10.02
N PRO A 97 -13.81 -10.37 -9.00
CA PRO A 97 -13.37 -10.25 -7.60
C PRO A 97 -11.85 -10.23 -7.44
N GLU A 98 -11.16 -10.96 -8.31
CA GLU A 98 -9.71 -10.96 -8.44
C GLU A 98 -9.10 -9.58 -8.63
N LYS A 99 -9.52 -8.84 -9.65
CA LYS A 99 -8.92 -7.55 -9.99
C LYS A 99 -9.22 -6.54 -8.90
N TYR A 100 -10.39 -6.64 -8.26
CA TYR A 100 -10.72 -5.81 -7.10
C TYR A 100 -9.82 -6.12 -5.91
N ASP A 101 -9.71 -7.39 -5.48
CA ASP A 101 -8.92 -7.77 -4.30
C ASP A 101 -7.43 -7.46 -4.50
N LYS A 102 -6.84 -7.76 -5.68
CA LYS A 102 -5.44 -7.40 -5.99
C LYS A 102 -5.23 -5.88 -5.99
N SER A 103 -6.21 -5.11 -6.46
CA SER A 103 -6.11 -3.65 -6.44
C SER A 103 -6.11 -3.06 -5.01
N CYS A 104 -6.67 -3.75 -4.02
CA CYS A 104 -6.63 -3.31 -2.63
C CYS A 104 -5.19 -3.32 -2.10
N ASP A 105 -4.41 -4.35 -2.42
CA ASP A 105 -2.98 -4.41 -2.06
C ASP A 105 -2.21 -3.25 -2.68
N MET A 106 -2.53 -2.87 -3.92
CA MET A 106 -1.89 -1.74 -4.61
C MET A 106 -2.24 -0.39 -3.97
N TRP A 107 -3.46 -0.22 -3.44
CA TRP A 107 -3.82 0.96 -2.66
C TRP A 107 -3.00 1.04 -1.38
N SER A 108 -2.91 -0.07 -0.64
CA SER A 108 -2.08 -0.15 0.58
C SER A 108 -0.62 0.16 0.30
N LEU A 109 -0.09 -0.31 -0.83
CA LEU A 109 1.27 -0.02 -1.28
C LEU A 109 1.49 1.49 -1.47
N GLY A 110 0.52 2.20 -2.06
CA GLY A 110 0.55 3.66 -2.18
C GLY A 110 0.52 4.39 -0.84
N VAL A 111 -0.26 3.88 0.13
CA VAL A 111 -0.30 4.44 1.49
C VAL A 111 1.04 4.25 2.20
N ILE A 112 1.64 3.06 2.12
CA ILE A 112 2.94 2.77 2.73
C ILE A 112 4.03 3.63 2.10
N MET A 113 4.05 3.75 0.77
CA MET A 113 5.01 4.59 0.05
C MET A 113 4.92 6.04 0.49
N TYR A 114 3.70 6.58 0.63
CA TYR A 114 3.48 7.94 1.11
C TYR A 114 4.05 8.13 2.53
N ILE A 115 3.74 7.22 3.46
CA ILE A 115 4.23 7.29 4.84
C ILE A 115 5.76 7.16 4.90
N LEU A 116 6.37 6.30 4.08
CA LEU A 116 7.83 6.15 4.04
C LEU A 116 8.55 7.43 3.62
N LEU A 117 7.95 8.23 2.73
CA LEU A 117 8.59 9.44 2.20
C LEU A 117 8.40 10.67 3.08
N CYS A 118 7.29 10.80 3.81
CA CYS A 118 7.00 12.00 4.60
C CYS A 118 6.66 11.76 6.09
N GLY A 119 6.55 10.50 6.53
CA GLY A 119 6.34 10.13 7.93
C GLY A 119 4.90 10.20 8.45
N TYR A 120 3.92 10.54 7.61
CA TYR A 120 2.51 10.61 8.01
C TYR A 120 1.58 10.05 6.92
N PRO A 121 0.37 9.57 7.27
CA PRO A 121 -0.54 8.97 6.29
C PRO A 121 -1.19 10.01 5.37
N PRO A 122 -1.47 9.68 4.10
CA PRO A 122 -2.11 10.59 3.15
C PRO A 122 -3.56 10.95 3.55
N PHE A 123 -4.20 10.07 4.32
CA PHE A 123 -5.55 10.28 4.84
C PHE A 123 -5.53 10.16 6.37
N TYR A 124 -5.68 11.28 7.05
CA TYR A 124 -5.73 11.35 8.51
C TYR A 124 -7.14 11.74 9.00
N SER A 125 -7.43 11.51 10.28
CA SER A 125 -8.63 12.02 10.92
C SER A 125 -8.29 13.29 11.71
N ASN A 126 -9.07 14.36 11.54
CA ASN A 126 -8.83 15.63 12.26
C ASN A 126 -9.13 15.54 13.77
N HIS A 127 -9.62 14.39 14.27
CA HIS A 127 -10.16 14.24 15.63
C HIS A 127 -9.71 12.94 16.32
N GLY A 128 -8.66 12.26 15.84
CA GLY A 128 -8.12 11.05 16.49
C GLY A 128 -9.04 9.81 16.49
N LEU A 129 -10.21 9.87 15.84
CA LEU A 129 -11.08 8.71 15.66
C LEU A 129 -10.53 7.77 14.59
N ALA A 130 -10.63 6.46 14.83
CA ALA A 130 -10.07 5.39 13.98
C ALA A 130 -10.49 5.50 12.50
N ILE A 131 -11.68 6.04 12.21
CA ILE A 131 -12.04 6.56 10.88
C ILE A 131 -13.11 7.66 11.04
N SER A 132 -12.77 8.94 10.83
CA SER A 132 -13.78 10.01 10.85
C SER A 132 -14.60 10.06 9.56
N PRO A 133 -15.84 10.60 9.58
CA PRO A 133 -16.62 10.82 8.35
C PRO A 133 -15.85 11.65 7.30
N GLY A 134 -15.06 12.63 7.75
CA GLY A 134 -14.18 13.43 6.88
C GLY A 134 -13.08 12.61 6.23
N MET A 135 -12.46 11.69 6.96
CA MET A 135 -11.44 10.76 6.43
C MET A 135 -12.06 9.82 5.38
N LYS A 136 -13.25 9.24 5.65
CA LYS A 136 -13.95 8.40 4.65
C LYS A 136 -14.25 9.17 3.37
N LYS A 137 -14.68 10.43 3.50
CA LYS A 137 -14.94 11.30 2.35
C LYS A 137 -13.67 11.55 1.54
N ARG A 138 -12.55 11.88 2.19
CA ARG A 138 -11.26 12.09 1.53
C ARG A 138 -10.77 10.86 0.79
N ILE A 139 -10.84 9.68 1.42
CA ILE A 139 -10.49 8.40 0.78
C ILE A 139 -11.33 8.18 -0.48
N ARG A 140 -12.66 8.32 -0.37
CA ARG A 140 -13.58 8.15 -1.51
C ARG A 140 -13.34 9.13 -2.65
N MET A 141 -12.91 10.35 -2.32
CA MET A 141 -12.62 11.39 -3.29
C MET A 141 -11.16 11.38 -3.77
N GLY A 142 -10.30 10.52 -3.23
CA GLY A 142 -8.86 10.52 -3.54
C GLY A 142 -8.18 11.83 -3.14
N GLN A 143 -8.69 12.49 -2.10
CA GLN A 143 -8.23 13.81 -1.67
C GLN A 143 -7.09 13.67 -0.65
N TYR A 144 -5.88 13.88 -1.13
CA TYR A 144 -4.65 14.03 -0.35
C TYR A 144 -3.73 15.01 -1.09
N GLU A 145 -2.74 15.53 -0.38
CA GLU A 145 -1.81 16.54 -0.91
C GLU A 145 -0.36 16.12 -0.66
N PHE A 146 0.59 16.84 -1.24
CA PHE A 146 2.03 16.69 -1.02
C PHE A 146 2.57 18.01 -0.43
N PRO A 147 2.30 18.31 0.85
CA PRO A 147 2.62 19.59 1.46
C PRO A 147 4.12 19.78 1.66
N ASN A 148 4.56 21.03 1.62
CA ASN A 148 5.92 21.41 1.97
C ASN A 148 6.04 21.59 3.50
N PRO A 149 7.25 21.39 4.08
CA PRO A 149 8.52 21.13 3.40
C PRO A 149 8.80 19.65 3.07
N GLU A 150 8.05 18.69 3.62
CA GLU A 150 8.40 17.26 3.52
C GLU A 150 8.45 16.74 2.08
N TRP A 151 7.65 17.33 1.18
CA TRP A 151 7.58 16.94 -0.22
C TRP A 151 8.33 17.88 -1.18
N SER A 152 9.12 18.84 -0.67
CA SER A 152 9.84 19.80 -1.53
C SER A 152 10.95 19.12 -2.33
N GLU A 153 11.67 18.21 -1.69
CA GLU A 153 12.80 17.48 -2.29
C GLU A 153 12.36 16.20 -3.02
N VAL A 154 11.11 15.78 -2.83
CA VAL A 154 10.58 14.58 -3.49
C VAL A 154 10.23 14.89 -4.94
N SER A 155 10.76 14.08 -5.86
CA SER A 155 10.55 14.29 -7.29
C SER A 155 9.06 14.17 -7.70
N GLU A 156 8.66 14.90 -8.74
CA GLU A 156 7.29 14.78 -9.28
C GLU A 156 7.01 13.39 -9.87
N GLU A 157 8.03 12.67 -10.32
CA GLU A 157 7.91 11.29 -10.78
C GLU A 157 7.43 10.36 -9.66
N VAL A 158 8.00 10.50 -8.46
CA VAL A 158 7.61 9.74 -7.26
C VAL A 158 6.19 10.10 -6.82
N LYS A 159 5.84 11.39 -6.84
CA LYS A 159 4.48 11.84 -6.55
C LYS A 159 3.48 11.27 -7.56
N GLN A 160 3.86 11.20 -8.84
CA GLN A 160 3.03 10.60 -9.88
C GLN A 160 2.85 9.08 -9.70
N LEU A 161 3.89 8.37 -9.26
CA LEU A 161 3.80 6.96 -8.90
C LEU A 161 2.77 6.75 -7.77
N ILE A 162 2.80 7.56 -6.71
CA ILE A 162 1.79 7.54 -5.63
C ILE A 162 0.39 7.83 -6.18
N ARG A 163 0.25 8.84 -7.06
CA ARG A 163 -1.04 9.14 -7.72
C ARG A 163 -1.60 7.95 -8.48
N ASN A 164 -0.76 7.16 -9.13
CA ASN A 164 -1.18 5.98 -9.87
C ASN A 164 -1.58 4.81 -8.95
N LEU A 165 -0.98 4.70 -7.76
CA LEU A 165 -1.34 3.71 -6.73
C LEU A 165 -2.62 4.10 -5.96
N LEU A 166 -2.81 5.39 -5.70
CA LEU A 166 -3.95 5.93 -4.92
C LEU A 166 -5.13 6.39 -5.80
N LYS A 167 -5.28 5.84 -7.00
CA LYS A 167 -6.50 6.06 -7.79
C LYS A 167 -7.69 5.39 -7.12
N THR A 168 -8.77 6.16 -6.97
CA THR A 168 -10.01 5.69 -6.32
C THR A 168 -10.73 4.63 -7.15
N ASP A 169 -10.71 4.77 -8.48
CA ASP A 169 -11.17 3.75 -9.41
C ASP A 169 -10.17 2.58 -9.49
N PRO A 170 -10.53 1.38 -9.00
CA PRO A 170 -9.67 0.20 -9.05
C PRO A 170 -9.30 -0.23 -10.47
N THR A 171 -10.11 0.08 -11.49
CA THR A 171 -9.83 -0.27 -12.89
C THR A 171 -8.64 0.50 -13.45
N GLN A 172 -8.41 1.71 -12.94
CA GLN A 172 -7.38 2.65 -13.37
C GLN A 172 -6.11 2.57 -12.52
N ARG A 173 -6.20 1.89 -11.36
CA ARG A 173 -5.12 1.77 -10.38
C ARG A 173 -3.99 0.92 -10.96
N MET A 174 -2.76 1.36 -10.73
CA MET A 174 -1.54 0.69 -11.15
C MET A 174 -1.51 -0.76 -10.65
N THR A 175 -1.11 -1.67 -11.54
CA THR A 175 -0.90 -3.09 -11.25
C THR A 175 0.49 -3.34 -10.67
N ILE A 176 0.68 -4.49 -10.02
CA ILE A 176 1.98 -4.84 -9.45
C ILE A 176 3.08 -4.98 -10.52
N THR A 177 2.73 -5.44 -11.72
CA THR A 177 3.68 -5.54 -12.85
C THR A 177 4.14 -4.16 -13.31
N GLU A 178 3.24 -3.19 -13.42
CA GLU A 178 3.59 -1.81 -13.76
C GLU A 178 4.45 -1.17 -12.67
N PHE A 179 4.10 -1.39 -11.40
CA PHE A 179 4.85 -0.90 -10.25
C PHE A 179 6.30 -1.41 -10.25
N MET A 180 6.50 -2.72 -10.42
CA MET A 180 7.84 -3.32 -10.38
C MET A 180 8.72 -2.95 -11.58
N ASN A 181 8.13 -2.46 -12.68
CA ASN A 181 8.86 -1.95 -13.85
C ASN A 181 9.04 -0.43 -13.83
N HIS A 182 8.58 0.26 -12.79
CA HIS A 182 8.72 1.71 -12.70
C HIS A 182 10.19 2.10 -12.43
N PRO A 183 10.76 3.13 -13.09
CA PRO A 183 12.18 3.50 -12.93
C PRO A 183 12.61 3.74 -11.48
N TRP A 184 11.77 4.40 -10.69
CA TRP A 184 12.02 4.62 -9.27
C TRP A 184 12.14 3.32 -8.43
N ILE A 185 11.57 2.20 -8.87
CA ILE A 185 11.61 0.90 -8.16
C ILE A 185 12.78 0.02 -8.63
N MET A 186 13.34 0.26 -9.84
CA MET A 186 14.37 -0.60 -10.43
C MET A 186 15.73 -0.52 -9.73
#